data_AF-A0A8T5RC63-F1
#
_entry.id   AF-A0A8T5RC63-F1
#
_cell.length_a   1.000
_cell.length_b   1.000
_cell.length_c   1.000
_cell.angle_alpha   90.00
_cell.angle_beta   90.00
_cell.angle_gamma   90.00
#
_symmetry.space_group_name_H-M   'P 1'
#
loop_
_entity.id
_entity.type
_entity.pdbx_description
1 polymer ?
#
loop_
_entity_poly.entity_id
_entity_poly.type
_entity_poly.pdbx_seq_one_letter_code
_entity_poly.pdbx_strand_id
1 'polypeptide(L)'
;VIALKILKELDIKVEGNLILNAVADEETGGIFGTGWSVENPLKEIKCDFAIIGEASALSPLPKAILVGEKGHLQIKITTNGISGHSGMPSI
;
A
#
# COMPACT_ATOMS: atom_id res chain seq x y z
N VAL A 1 -3.28 16.03 1.52
CA VAL A 1 -2.53 17.04 2.33
C VAL A 1 -3.20 18.41 2.33
N ILE A 2 -3.41 19.05 1.17
CA ILE A 2 -3.98 20.41 1.09
C ILE A 2 -5.37 20.52 1.76
N ALA A 3 -6.25 19.54 1.56
CA ALA A 3 -7.57 19.53 2.18
C ALA A 3 -7.51 19.61 3.72
N LEU A 4 -6.63 18.82 4.36
CA LEU A 4 -6.44 18.86 5.81
C LEU A 4 -5.88 20.20 6.29
N LYS A 5 -5.00 20.83 5.50
CA LYS A 5 -4.49 22.17 5.78
C LYS A 5 -5.59 23.22 5.72
N ILE A 6 -6.44 23.17 4.68
CA ILE A 6 -7.59 24.08 4.55
C ILE A 6 -8.57 23.90 5.72
N LEU A 7 -8.91 22.66 6.09
CA LEU A 7 -9.79 22.39 7.24
C LEU A 7 -9.24 23.00 8.54
N LYS A 8 -7.93 22.92 8.74
CA LYS A 8 -7.25 23.54 9.88
C LYS A 8 -7.27 25.07 9.81
N GLU A 9 -7.01 25.66 8.65
CA GLU A 9 -7.03 27.12 8.43
C GLU A 9 -8.42 27.73 8.60
N LEU A 10 -9.47 26.98 8.23
CA LEU A 10 -10.86 27.38 8.41
C LEU A 10 -11.40 27.15 9.84
N ASP A 11 -10.57 26.63 10.75
CA ASP A 11 -10.94 26.21 12.12
C ASP A 11 -12.22 25.37 12.19
N ILE A 12 -12.41 24.49 11.20
CA ILE A 12 -13.57 23.59 11.16
C ILE A 12 -13.45 22.62 12.34
N LYS A 13 -14.41 22.67 13.26
CA LYS A 13 -14.52 21.70 14.35
C LYS A 13 -15.06 20.40 13.79
N VAL A 14 -14.31 19.32 14.03
CA VAL A 14 -14.71 17.96 13.67
C VAL A 14 -14.96 17.16 14.94
N GLU A 15 -15.97 16.31 14.93
CA GLU A 15 -16.22 15.35 16.00
C GLU A 15 -15.27 14.16 15.82
N GLY A 16 -14.02 14.31 16.28
CA GLY A 16 -13.01 13.26 16.22
C GLY A 16 -11.61 13.76 15.85
N ASN A 17 -10.72 12.82 15.51
CA ASN A 17 -9.36 13.11 15.11
C ASN A 17 -9.18 12.90 13.60
N LEU A 18 -8.48 13.82 12.96
CA LEU A 18 -8.01 13.66 11.58
C LEU A 18 -6.52 13.36 11.59
N ILE A 19 -6.14 12.18 11.09
CA ILE A 19 -4.76 11.72 11.04
C ILE A 19 -4.33 11.64 9.57
N LEU A 20 -3.18 12.23 9.25
CA LEU A 20 -2.51 12.05 7.96
C LEU A 20 -1.34 11.08 8.16
N ASN A 21 -1.45 9.88 7.60
CA ASN A 21 -0.33 8.96 7.46
C ASN A 21 0.20 9.03 6.03
N ALA A 22 1.40 9.57 5.85
CA ALA A 22 2.09 9.64 4.57
C ALA A 22 3.43 8.93 4.69
N VAL A 23 3.70 8.00 3.77
CA VAL A 23 4.88 7.13 3.79
C VAL A 23 5.55 7.14 2.42
N ALA A 24 6.85 6.83 2.37
CA ALA A 24 7.61 6.79 1.11
C ALA A 24 7.76 5.37 0.54
N ASP A 25 7.60 4.34 1.38
CA ASP A 25 7.68 2.93 1.03
C ASP A 25 6.26 2.38 0.89
N GLU A 26 5.60 2.66 -0.23
CA GLU A 26 4.32 2.03 -0.61
C GLU A 26 4.61 1.05 -1.77
N GLU A 27 5.21 1.58 -2.83
CA GLU A 27 5.56 0.88 -4.07
C GLU A 27 6.57 -0.27 -3.90
N THR A 28 7.31 -0.29 -2.79
CA THR A 28 8.31 -1.33 -2.47
C THR A 28 7.82 -2.38 -1.47
N GLY A 29 6.51 -2.40 -1.19
CA GLY A 29 5.85 -3.44 -0.41
C GLY A 29 5.38 -3.01 0.97
N GLY A 30 5.62 -1.76 1.39
CA GLY A 30 4.90 -1.21 2.55
C GLY A 30 5.46 -1.55 3.92
N ILE A 31 6.54 -2.34 4.01
CA ILE A 31 7.03 -2.90 5.28
C ILE A 31 7.55 -1.79 6.20
N PHE A 32 8.36 -0.88 5.68
CA PHE A 32 8.92 0.26 6.42
C PHE A 32 8.07 1.53 6.27
N GLY A 33 7.06 1.49 5.41
CA GLY A 33 6.03 2.52 5.27
C GLY A 33 4.83 2.27 6.19
N THR A 34 3.67 2.05 5.57
CA THR A 34 2.39 1.93 6.30
C THR A 34 2.38 0.75 7.27
N GLY A 35 3.04 -0.36 6.95
CA GLY A 35 3.16 -1.52 7.83
C GLY A 35 3.81 -1.14 9.17
N TRP A 36 4.94 -0.41 9.13
CA TRP A 36 5.58 0.10 10.33
C TRP A 36 4.69 1.11 11.07
N SER A 37 4.01 2.02 10.37
CA SER A 37 3.09 3.00 10.99
C SER A 37 1.99 2.33 11.81
N VAL A 38 1.36 1.27 11.26
CA VAL A 38 0.28 0.53 11.92
C VAL A 38 0.79 -0.21 13.16
N GLU A 39 1.95 -0.84 13.08
CA GLU A 39 2.52 -1.62 14.19
C GLU A 39 3.21 -0.76 15.27
N ASN A 40 3.44 0.53 15.01
CA ASN A 40 4.17 1.42 15.92
C ASN A 40 3.34 2.67 16.29
N PRO A 41 3.51 3.85 15.66
CA PRO A 41 2.87 5.08 16.15
C PRO A 41 1.34 5.04 16.11
N LEU A 42 0.74 4.21 15.25
CA LEU A 42 -0.72 4.08 15.14
C LEU A 42 -1.28 2.89 15.93
N LYS A 43 -0.43 2.03 16.49
CA LYS A 43 -0.87 0.78 17.14
C LYS A 43 -1.89 0.99 18.26
N GLU A 44 -1.65 1.99 19.08
CA GLU A 44 -2.50 2.34 20.22
C GLU A 44 -3.63 3.33 19.84
N ILE A 45 -3.75 3.70 18.56
CA ILE A 45 -4.74 4.64 18.07
C ILE A 45 -5.89 3.86 17.43
N LYS A 46 -7.10 3.99 18.00
CA LYS A 46 -8.31 3.45 17.37
C LYS A 46 -8.68 4.30 16.16
N CYS A 47 -8.47 3.76 14.97
CA CYS A 47 -8.95 4.34 13.72
C CYS A 47 -10.30 3.72 13.34
N ASP A 48 -11.38 4.51 13.36
CA ASP A 48 -12.72 4.04 12.97
C ASP A 48 -12.87 3.96 11.43
N PHE A 49 -12.15 4.81 10.69
CA PHE A 49 -12.19 4.88 9.24
C PHE A 49 -10.81 5.16 8.64
N ALA A 50 -10.55 4.64 7.44
CA ALA A 50 -9.39 4.95 6.63
C ALA A 50 -9.83 5.32 5.21
N ILE A 51 -9.29 6.42 4.69
CA ILE A 51 -9.47 6.83 3.30
C ILE A 51 -8.10 6.78 2.64
N ILE A 52 -7.95 5.92 1.63
CA ILE A 52 -6.72 5.78 0.86
C ILE A 52 -6.84 6.67 -0.39
N GLY A 53 -5.87 7.56 -0.56
CA GLY A 53 -5.89 8.59 -1.60
C GLY A 53 -5.41 8.12 -2.98
N GLU A 54 -5.36 6.82 -3.22
CA GLU A 54 -4.91 6.24 -4.50
C GLU A 54 -5.88 6.54 -5.65
N ALA A 55 -5.33 6.53 -6.86
CA ALA A 55 -6.15 6.69 -8.06
C ALA A 55 -7.09 5.48 -8.22
N SER A 56 -8.40 5.71 -8.05
CA SER A 56 -9.42 4.65 -8.11
C SER A 56 -10.19 4.60 -9.44
N ALA A 57 -9.99 5.58 -10.33
CA ALA A 57 -10.69 5.63 -11.62
C ALA A 57 -10.21 4.48 -12.52
N LEU A 58 -11.17 3.71 -13.05
CA LEU A 58 -10.91 2.58 -13.96
C LEU A 58 -11.70 2.79 -15.24
N SER A 59 -11.27 2.28 -16.39
CA SER A 59 -12.18 2.16 -17.53
C SER A 59 -13.01 0.89 -17.36
N PRO A 60 -14.34 0.91 -17.53
CA PRO A 60 -15.22 2.00 -17.98
C PRO A 60 -15.86 2.82 -16.83
N LEU A 61 -15.38 2.69 -15.59
CA LEU A 61 -15.88 3.36 -14.39
C LEU A 61 -14.97 4.54 -13.97
N PRO A 62 -15.06 5.72 -14.61
CA PRO A 62 -14.15 6.84 -14.39
C PRO A 62 -14.25 7.45 -12.97
N LYS A 63 -15.25 7.03 -12.19
CA LYS A 63 -15.42 7.35 -10.77
C LYS A 63 -15.76 6.06 -10.04
N ALA A 64 -14.78 5.48 -9.37
CA ALA A 64 -14.98 4.31 -8.52
C ALA A 64 -14.45 4.58 -7.11
N ILE A 65 -15.03 3.90 -6.13
CA ILE A 65 -14.53 3.84 -4.76
C ILE A 65 -14.18 2.38 -4.52
N LEU A 66 -12.92 2.12 -4.18
CA LEU A 66 -12.45 0.78 -3.86
C LEU A 66 -12.63 0.56 -2.36
N VAL A 67 -13.32 -0.53 -2.00
CA VAL A 67 -13.60 -0.90 -0.61
C VAL A 67 -12.70 -2.04 -0.10
N GLY A 68 -11.83 -2.56 -0.96
CA GLY A 68 -10.89 -3.64 -0.66
C GLY A 68 -10.02 -3.96 -1.85
N GLU A 69 -8.96 -4.74 -1.60
CA GLU A 69 -7.99 -5.20 -2.59
C GLU A 69 -7.77 -6.71 -2.43
N LYS A 70 -7.33 -7.39 -3.49
CA LYS A 70 -6.97 -8.81 -3.44
C LYS A 70 -5.61 -8.98 -2.75
N GLY A 71 -5.36 -10.16 -2.19
CA GLY A 71 -4.03 -10.52 -1.71
C GLY A 71 -3.01 -10.57 -2.86
N HIS A 72 -1.78 -10.12 -2.59
CA HIS A 72 -0.66 -10.21 -3.50
C HIS A 72 0.20 -11.44 -3.15
N LEU A 73 0.42 -12.33 -4.11
CA LEU A 73 1.30 -13.51 -3.98
C LEU A 73 2.35 -13.49 -5.08
N GLN A 74 3.62 -13.39 -4.69
CA GLN A 74 4.75 -13.47 -5.60
C GLN A 74 5.53 -14.76 -5.37
N ILE A 75 5.71 -15.55 -6.42
CA ILE A 75 6.45 -16.82 -6.37
C ILE A 75 7.72 -16.68 -7.20
N LYS A 76 8.88 -16.93 -6.59
CA LYS A 76 10.16 -17.05 -7.30
C LYS A 76 10.52 -18.53 -7.44
N ILE A 77 10.57 -19.01 -8.68
CA ILE A 77 10.92 -20.40 -8.99
C ILE A 77 12.38 -20.44 -9.44
N THR A 78 13.19 -21.22 -8.73
CA THR A 78 14.57 -21.53 -9.13
C THR A 78 14.66 -23.01 -9.44
N THR A 79 15.07 -23.37 -10.65
CA THR A 79 15.36 -24.77 -11.02
C THR A 79 16.86 -24.99 -11.00
N ASN A 80 17.29 -26.17 -10.52
CA ASN A 80 18.68 -26.57 -10.51
C ASN A 80 18.89 -27.66 -11.54
N GLY A 81 19.93 -27.53 -12.33
CA GLY A 81 20.37 -28.53 -13.29
C GLY A 81 21.89 -28.70 -13.20
N ILE A 82 22.42 -29.60 -14.01
CA ILE A 82 23.86 -29.77 -14.17
C ILE A 82 24.25 -29.05 -15.45
N SER A 83 25.26 -28.17 -15.39
CA SER A 83 25.80 -27.52 -16.58
C SER A 83 26.59 -28.54 -17.40
N GLY A 84 26.32 -28.64 -18.70
CA GLY A 84 26.96 -29.61 -19.58
C GLY A 84 27.13 -29.09 -21.01
N HIS A 85 27.94 -29.79 -21.81
CA HIS A 85 28.10 -29.49 -23.23
C HIS A 85 26.85 -29.95 -24.00
N SER A 86 26.30 -29.10 -24.88
CA SER A 86 25.04 -29.42 -25.59
C SER A 86 25.12 -30.71 -26.44
N GLY A 87 26.30 -31.04 -26.96
CA GLY A 87 26.58 -32.29 -27.67
C GLY A 87 26.81 -33.52 -26.79
N MET A 88 26.87 -33.38 -25.47
CA MET A 88 27.05 -34.48 -24.52
C MET A 88 26.02 -34.39 -23.38
N PRO A 89 24.71 -34.56 -23.68
CA PRO A 89 23.64 -34.37 -22.69
C PRO A 89 23.60 -35.44 -21.60
N SER A 90 24.28 -36.57 -21.81
CA SER A 90 24.29 -37.73 -20.90
C SER A 90 25.53 -37.78 -20.00
N ILE A 91 26.46 -36.85 -20.14
CA ILE A 91 27.76 -36.81 -19.43
C ILE A 91 27.77 -35.65 -18.46
#